data_AF-A0A7W5GG82-F1
#
_entry.id   AF-A0A7W5GG82-F1
#
_cell.length_a   1.000
_cell.length_b   1.000
_cell.length_c   1.000
_cell.angle_alpha   90.00
_cell.angle_beta   90.00
_cell.angle_gamma   90.00
#
_symmetry.space_group_name_H-M   'P 1'
#
loop_
_entity.id
_entity.type
_entity.pdbx_description
1 polymer ?
#
loop_
_entity_poly.entity_id
_entity_poly.type
_entity_poly.pdbx_seq_one_letter_code
_entity_poly.pdbx_strand_id
1 'polypeptide(L)'
;MTTPTAVFIGDSITDAGRRTDPSGHYGAGYVRRIHEMVNTPVSQLTILNRGVGGDRAVDLEARWDRDVLAEKPDVLTVMVGINDMWRRYDAGAPTPASEFESTYDSLLVRALETGAPRIVLLEPFLVPFNDAQQAWHEEDLNEKIAAVHHVASKHHLDVIELDGLFRALATRGGVLRATEDGVHPAADGHQLIADQWVAWARRQNLIT
;
A
#
# COMPACT_ATOMS: atom_id res chain seq x y z
N MET A 1 -20.93 5.90 -19.74
CA MET A 1 -20.04 4.92 -19.07
C MET A 1 -19.77 5.46 -17.68
N THR A 2 -19.83 4.62 -16.65
CA THR A 2 -19.48 5.05 -15.29
C THR A 2 -17.98 5.28 -15.21
N THR A 3 -17.57 6.31 -14.48
CA THR A 3 -16.17 6.58 -14.16
C THR A 3 -15.60 5.40 -13.35
N PRO A 4 -14.47 4.79 -13.75
CA PRO A 4 -13.88 3.69 -13.00
C PRO A 4 -13.50 4.11 -11.58
N THR A 5 -13.61 3.20 -10.62
CA THR A 5 -13.30 3.43 -9.21
C THR A 5 -12.02 2.70 -8.80
N ALA A 6 -11.05 3.44 -8.28
CA ALA A 6 -9.83 2.93 -7.66
C ALA A 6 -9.88 3.05 -6.15
N VAL A 7 -9.86 1.90 -5.46
CA VAL A 7 -9.81 1.81 -4.00
C VAL A 7 -8.37 1.58 -3.54
N PHE A 8 -7.91 2.41 -2.61
CA PHE A 8 -6.62 2.28 -1.94
C PHE A 8 -6.88 1.84 -0.50
N ILE A 9 -6.47 0.61 -0.17
CA ILE A 9 -6.65 0.01 1.16
C ILE A 9 -5.27 -0.24 1.78
N GLY A 10 -5.14 0.02 3.08
CA GLY A 10 -3.87 -0.14 3.77
C GLY A 10 -3.84 0.50 5.15
N ASP A 11 -2.64 0.81 5.59
CA ASP A 11 -2.31 1.29 6.94
C ASP A 11 -2.13 2.82 7.04
N SER A 12 -1.24 3.30 7.93
CA SER A 12 -0.93 4.72 8.14
C SER A 12 -0.37 5.41 6.92
N ILE A 13 0.43 4.71 6.12
CA ILE A 13 1.05 5.29 4.92
C ILE A 13 -0.03 5.57 3.87
N THR A 14 -1.05 4.71 3.81
CA THR A 14 -2.23 4.91 2.96
C THR A 14 -3.21 5.92 3.58
N ASP A 15 -3.47 5.88 4.90
CA ASP A 15 -4.36 6.83 5.61
C ASP A 15 -3.89 8.26 5.39
N ALA A 16 -2.63 8.55 5.76
CA ALA A 16 -2.01 9.87 5.68
C ALA A 16 -2.91 11.02 6.19
N GLY A 17 -3.71 10.76 7.23
CA GLY A 17 -4.61 11.75 7.85
C GLY A 17 -5.93 11.98 7.08
N ARG A 18 -6.34 11.07 6.18
CA ARG A 18 -7.54 11.24 5.33
C ARG A 18 -8.84 11.46 6.10
N ARG A 19 -8.95 10.92 7.32
CA ARG A 19 -10.20 10.93 8.09
C ARG A 19 -10.59 12.34 8.53
N THR A 20 -9.61 13.21 8.73
CA THR A 20 -9.78 14.62 9.11
C THR A 20 -9.55 15.58 7.95
N ASP A 21 -9.27 15.05 6.75
CA ASP A 21 -9.03 15.86 5.56
C ASP A 21 -10.36 16.39 4.99
N PRO A 22 -10.59 17.73 5.00
CA PRO A 22 -11.82 18.33 4.50
C PRO A 22 -11.89 18.34 2.97
N SER A 23 -10.80 18.01 2.27
CA SER A 23 -10.64 18.15 0.83
C SER A 23 -10.72 16.82 0.09
N GLY A 24 -11.74 16.01 0.43
CA GLY A 24 -12.07 14.78 -0.31
C GLY A 24 -11.53 13.49 0.30
N HIS A 25 -11.03 13.52 1.54
CA HIS A 25 -10.58 12.33 2.27
C HIS A 25 -9.50 11.51 1.53
N TYR A 26 -8.53 12.16 0.89
CA TYR A 26 -7.36 11.44 0.34
C TYR A 26 -6.14 11.52 1.27
N GLY A 27 -6.16 12.40 2.28
CA GLY A 27 -5.04 12.61 3.19
C GLY A 27 -3.93 13.47 2.56
N ALA A 28 -2.75 13.48 3.17
CA ALA A 28 -1.58 14.24 2.75
C ALA A 28 -0.45 13.38 2.15
N GLY A 29 -0.77 12.13 1.79
CA GLY A 29 0.21 11.14 1.32
C GLY A 29 0.17 10.86 -0.18
N TYR A 30 0.62 9.66 -0.56
CA TYR A 30 0.74 9.26 -1.97
C TYR A 30 -0.62 9.20 -2.69
N VAL A 31 -1.71 8.85 -1.98
CA VAL A 31 -3.06 8.78 -2.58
C VAL A 31 -3.55 10.15 -3.06
N ARG A 32 -3.25 11.22 -2.30
CA ARG A 32 -3.49 12.61 -2.74
C ARG A 32 -2.73 12.92 -4.02
N ARG A 33 -1.43 12.64 -4.05
CA ARG A 33 -0.57 12.92 -5.19
C ARG A 33 -1.07 12.19 -6.44
N ILE A 34 -1.45 10.92 -6.31
CA ILE A 34 -2.06 10.17 -7.42
C ILE A 34 -3.34 10.87 -7.89
N HIS A 35 -4.26 11.23 -6.98
CA HIS A 35 -5.48 11.96 -7.35
C HIS A 35 -5.16 13.23 -8.14
N GLU A 36 -4.23 14.05 -7.68
CA GLU A 36 -3.82 15.29 -8.35
C GLU A 36 -3.19 15.04 -9.73
N MET A 37 -2.44 13.95 -9.89
CA MET A 37 -1.79 13.59 -11.15
C MET A 37 -2.77 13.02 -12.19
N VAL A 38 -3.83 12.33 -11.77
CA VAL A 38 -4.73 11.59 -12.68
C VAL A 38 -6.09 12.23 -12.88
N ASN A 39 -6.53 13.11 -11.98
CA ASN A 39 -7.81 13.81 -12.10
C ASN A 39 -7.71 14.94 -13.12
N THR A 40 -7.82 14.58 -14.39
CA THR A 40 -7.72 15.49 -15.53
C THR A 40 -9.03 15.52 -16.31
N PRO A 41 -9.27 16.54 -17.16
CA PRO A 41 -10.47 16.56 -18.01
C PRO A 41 -10.59 15.36 -18.97
N VAL A 42 -9.47 14.69 -19.26
CA VAL A 42 -9.38 13.61 -20.27
C VAL A 42 -9.37 12.20 -19.67
N SER A 43 -9.07 12.07 -18.37
CA SER A 43 -9.07 10.81 -17.63
C SER A 43 -9.74 11.06 -16.28
N GLN A 44 -10.91 10.46 -16.09
CA GLN A 44 -11.59 10.48 -14.81
C GLN A 44 -11.46 9.10 -14.16
N LEU A 45 -10.89 9.08 -12.96
CA LEU A 45 -10.80 7.94 -12.08
C LEU A 45 -11.32 8.40 -10.71
N THR A 46 -12.34 7.74 -10.18
CA THR A 46 -12.80 8.00 -8.82
C THR A 46 -11.84 7.33 -7.86
N ILE A 47 -11.14 8.13 -7.05
CA ILE A 47 -10.19 7.61 -6.06
C ILE A 47 -10.87 7.54 -4.70
N LEU A 48 -10.78 6.38 -4.05
CA LEU A 48 -11.27 6.16 -2.70
C LEU A 48 -10.10 5.74 -1.81
N ASN A 49 -9.73 6.60 -0.86
CA ASN A 49 -8.77 6.25 0.16
C ASN A 49 -9.48 5.58 1.34
N ARG A 50 -9.06 4.35 1.66
CA ARG A 50 -9.57 3.51 2.76
C ARG A 50 -8.44 3.08 3.69
N GLY A 51 -7.31 3.78 3.70
CA GLY A 51 -6.24 3.54 4.68
C GLY A 51 -6.67 3.84 6.12
N VAL A 52 -6.15 3.10 7.09
CA VAL A 52 -6.35 3.38 8.52
C VAL A 52 -5.03 3.19 9.25
N GLY A 53 -4.59 4.24 9.96
CA GLY A 53 -3.33 4.21 10.71
C GLY A 53 -3.23 3.06 11.72
N GLY A 54 -2.13 2.31 11.64
CA GLY A 54 -1.82 1.21 12.55
C GLY A 54 -2.30 -0.17 12.11
N ASP A 55 -3.13 -0.25 11.07
CA ASP A 55 -3.71 -1.52 10.61
C ASP A 55 -2.64 -2.53 10.19
N ARG A 56 -2.90 -3.78 10.56
CA ARG A 56 -2.29 -5.01 10.03
C ARG A 56 -3.23 -5.69 9.05
N ALA A 57 -2.77 -6.76 8.41
CA ALA A 57 -3.63 -7.55 7.50
C ALA A 57 -4.93 -8.03 8.18
N VAL A 58 -4.84 -8.47 9.44
CA VAL A 58 -6.01 -8.91 10.24
C VAL A 58 -7.00 -7.77 10.53
N ASP A 59 -6.51 -6.55 10.65
CA ASP A 59 -7.37 -5.38 10.87
C ASP A 59 -8.10 -4.98 9.58
N LEU A 60 -7.47 -5.18 8.41
CA LEU A 60 -8.14 -5.05 7.12
C LEU A 60 -9.27 -6.06 6.96
N GLU A 61 -9.07 -7.31 7.40
CA GLU A 61 -10.09 -8.36 7.30
C GLU A 61 -11.39 -7.97 7.99
N ALA A 62 -11.30 -7.40 9.20
CA ALA A 62 -12.45 -6.96 9.99
C ALA A 62 -13.30 -5.87 9.30
N ARG A 63 -12.75 -5.18 8.30
CA ARG A 63 -13.41 -4.09 7.57
C ARG A 63 -13.46 -4.27 6.05
N TRP A 64 -13.03 -5.42 5.54
CA TRP A 64 -12.88 -5.67 4.10
C TRP A 64 -14.19 -5.54 3.34
N ASP A 65 -15.29 -6.07 3.89
CA ASP A 65 -16.61 -6.00 3.26
C ASP A 65 -17.08 -4.56 3.08
N ARG A 66 -16.89 -3.72 4.11
CA ARG A 66 -17.32 -2.32 4.10
C ARG A 66 -16.42 -1.46 3.22
N ASP A 67 -15.11 -1.61 3.37
CA ASP A 67 -14.14 -0.66 2.80
C ASP A 67 -13.65 -1.07 1.41
N VAL A 68 -13.86 -2.33 0.99
CA VAL A 68 -13.45 -2.84 -0.32
C VAL A 68 -14.63 -3.39 -1.08
N LEU A 69 -15.30 -4.43 -0.58
CA LEU A 69 -16.29 -5.16 -1.39
C LEU A 69 -17.54 -4.31 -1.69
N ALA A 70 -18.01 -3.52 -0.72
CA ALA A 70 -19.16 -2.62 -0.91
C ALA A 70 -18.89 -1.50 -1.93
N GLU A 71 -17.63 -1.09 -2.10
CA GLU A 71 -17.21 -0.04 -3.02
C GLU A 71 -17.14 -0.52 -4.47
N LYS A 72 -17.10 -1.84 -4.70
CA LYS A 72 -17.03 -2.48 -6.03
C LYS A 72 -15.91 -1.87 -6.90
N PRO A 73 -14.65 -1.96 -6.47
CA PRO A 73 -13.54 -1.36 -7.21
C PRO A 73 -13.42 -1.92 -8.62
N ASP A 74 -13.05 -1.08 -9.58
CA ASP A 74 -12.48 -1.50 -10.86
C ASP A 74 -10.97 -1.75 -10.71
N VAL A 75 -10.34 -1.01 -9.79
CA VAL A 75 -8.93 -1.12 -9.43
C VAL A 75 -8.80 -1.19 -7.90
N LEU A 76 -8.08 -2.18 -7.39
CA LEU A 76 -7.77 -2.31 -5.97
C LEU A 76 -6.26 -2.21 -5.76
N THR A 77 -5.85 -1.24 -4.96
CA THR A 77 -4.45 -1.07 -4.53
C THR A 77 -4.34 -1.45 -3.06
N VAL A 78 -3.52 -2.45 -2.75
CA VAL A 78 -3.33 -2.96 -1.39
C VAL A 78 -1.91 -2.67 -0.93
N MET A 79 -1.77 -2.01 0.23
CA MET A 79 -0.48 -1.80 0.89
C MET A 79 -0.62 -2.00 2.40
N VAL A 80 -0.17 -3.16 2.88
CA VAL A 80 -0.14 -3.52 4.30
C VAL A 80 0.96 -4.56 4.52
N GLY A 81 1.41 -4.72 5.76
CA GLY A 81 2.46 -5.66 6.14
C GLY A 81 3.54 -5.02 7.00
N ILE A 82 3.71 -3.69 6.93
CA ILE A 82 4.73 -3.02 7.73
C ILE A 82 4.39 -3.06 9.23
N ASN A 83 3.11 -2.91 9.60
CA ASN A 83 2.68 -3.05 11.00
C ASN A 83 2.67 -4.51 11.46
N ASP A 84 2.45 -5.47 10.57
CA ASP A 84 2.52 -6.90 10.87
C ASP A 84 3.93 -7.29 11.36
N MET A 85 4.95 -6.63 10.82
CA MET A 85 6.33 -6.66 11.33
C MET A 85 6.52 -5.74 12.54
N TRP A 86 6.17 -4.46 12.45
CA TRP A 86 6.54 -3.44 13.43
C TRP A 86 5.98 -3.73 14.83
N ARG A 87 4.78 -4.33 14.93
CA ARG A 87 4.17 -4.72 16.22
C ARG A 87 5.02 -5.70 17.04
N ARG A 88 5.92 -6.45 16.40
CA ARG A 88 6.96 -7.25 17.08
C ARG A 88 7.84 -6.39 17.98
N TYR A 89 8.24 -5.21 17.50
CA TYR A 89 9.29 -4.39 18.12
C TYR A 89 8.75 -3.34 19.09
N ASP A 90 7.57 -2.78 18.84
CA ASP A 90 7.01 -1.73 19.71
C ASP A 90 6.00 -2.24 20.74
N ALA A 91 5.36 -3.39 20.48
CA ALA A 91 4.30 -3.94 21.31
C ALA A 91 4.55 -5.40 21.75
N GLY A 92 5.63 -6.03 21.29
CA GLY A 92 5.91 -7.45 21.59
C GLY A 92 4.87 -8.41 21.02
N ALA A 93 4.19 -8.01 19.93
CA ALA A 93 3.10 -8.75 19.31
C ALA A 93 3.49 -9.15 17.86
N PRO A 94 4.39 -10.14 17.68
CA PRO A 94 4.82 -10.56 16.36
C PRO A 94 3.68 -11.21 15.58
N THR A 95 3.63 -10.96 14.27
CA THR A 95 2.73 -11.66 13.33
C THR A 95 3.56 -12.69 12.55
N PRO A 96 3.33 -14.00 12.71
CA PRO A 96 4.01 -15.00 11.89
C PRO A 96 3.79 -14.74 10.39
N ALA A 97 4.82 -14.94 9.57
CA ALA A 97 4.71 -14.69 8.13
C ALA A 97 3.61 -15.54 7.46
N SER A 98 3.42 -16.78 7.92
CA SER A 98 2.36 -17.67 7.44
C SER A 98 0.94 -17.18 7.78
N GLU A 99 0.74 -16.57 8.95
CA GLU A 99 -0.55 -15.99 9.35
C GLU A 99 -0.85 -14.73 8.54
N PHE A 100 0.16 -13.88 8.36
CA PHE A 100 0.08 -12.74 7.45
C PHE A 100 -0.28 -13.18 6.03
N GLU A 101 0.46 -14.15 5.47
CA GLU A 101 0.23 -14.65 4.12
C GLU A 101 -1.19 -15.23 3.96
N SER A 102 -1.64 -16.06 4.89
CA SER A 102 -2.97 -16.66 4.86
C SER A 102 -4.08 -15.60 4.90
N THR A 103 -3.91 -14.57 5.72
CA THR A 103 -4.86 -13.46 5.83
C THR A 103 -4.86 -12.65 4.53
N TYR A 104 -3.68 -12.28 4.04
CA TYR A 104 -3.50 -11.51 2.81
C TYR A 104 -4.12 -12.24 1.61
N ASP A 105 -3.84 -13.55 1.46
CA ASP A 105 -4.40 -14.42 0.43
C ASP A 105 -5.93 -14.45 0.47
N SER A 106 -6.51 -14.63 1.67
CA SER A 106 -7.96 -14.66 1.84
C SER A 106 -8.64 -13.36 1.40
N LEU A 107 -8.06 -12.20 1.75
CA LEU A 107 -8.59 -10.89 1.37
C LEU A 107 -8.60 -10.71 -0.16
N LEU A 108 -7.52 -11.10 -0.83
CA LEU A 108 -7.43 -10.98 -2.29
C LEU A 108 -8.37 -11.93 -3.00
N VAL A 109 -8.50 -13.19 -2.55
CA VAL A 109 -9.47 -14.15 -3.10
C VAL A 109 -10.88 -13.57 -3.04
N ARG A 110 -11.28 -13.05 -1.87
CA ARG A 110 -12.60 -12.42 -1.69
C ARG A 110 -12.82 -11.24 -2.64
N ALA A 111 -11.79 -10.41 -2.87
CA ALA A 111 -11.90 -9.30 -3.81
C ALA A 111 -12.00 -9.76 -5.28
N LEU A 112 -11.24 -10.79 -5.66
CA LEU A 112 -11.27 -11.37 -7.01
C LEU A 112 -12.63 -12.01 -7.33
N GLU A 113 -13.28 -12.61 -6.34
CA GLU A 113 -14.63 -13.15 -6.47
C GLU A 113 -15.70 -12.06 -6.70
N THR A 114 -15.43 -10.80 -6.32
CA THR A 114 -16.35 -9.66 -6.46
C THR A 114 -16.12 -8.85 -7.73
N GLY A 115 -16.33 -9.47 -8.90
CA GLY A 115 -16.26 -8.77 -10.18
C GLY A 115 -14.86 -8.58 -10.75
N ALA A 116 -13.87 -9.30 -10.21
CA ALA A 116 -12.50 -9.39 -10.71
C ALA A 116 -11.85 -8.01 -10.99
N PRO A 117 -11.68 -7.15 -9.96
CA PRO A 117 -10.94 -5.91 -10.12
C PRO A 117 -9.52 -6.16 -10.60
N ARG A 118 -8.91 -5.16 -11.24
CA ARG A 118 -7.45 -5.16 -11.42
C ARG A 118 -6.81 -4.87 -10.08
N ILE A 119 -6.02 -5.82 -9.56
CA ILE A 119 -5.35 -5.68 -8.27
C ILE A 119 -3.86 -5.39 -8.48
N VAL A 120 -3.36 -4.38 -7.78
CA VAL A 120 -1.92 -4.11 -7.64
C VAL A 120 -1.54 -4.10 -6.17
N LEU A 121 -0.49 -4.82 -5.84
CA LEU A 121 0.08 -4.86 -4.51
C LEU A 121 1.27 -3.90 -4.44
N LEU A 122 1.33 -3.10 -3.39
CA LEU A 122 2.49 -2.31 -3.05
C LEU A 122 3.25 -3.05 -1.94
N GLU A 123 4.50 -3.43 -2.20
CA GLU A 123 5.34 -4.07 -1.19
C GLU A 123 5.42 -3.24 0.09
N PRO A 124 5.34 -3.85 1.28
CA PRO A 124 5.79 -3.18 2.49
C PRO A 124 7.31 -2.93 2.38
N PHE A 125 7.78 -1.78 2.86
CA PHE A 125 9.18 -1.37 2.75
C PHE A 125 9.70 -0.84 4.08
N LEU A 126 11.00 -0.89 4.26
CA LEU A 126 11.69 -0.25 5.37
C LEU A 126 12.99 0.39 4.88
N VAL A 127 13.32 1.56 5.41
CA VAL A 127 14.65 2.15 5.27
C VAL A 127 15.20 2.37 6.67
N PRO A 128 16.14 1.54 7.17
CA PRO A 128 16.63 1.66 8.54
C PRO A 128 17.10 3.08 8.86
N PHE A 129 16.42 3.73 9.81
CA PHE A 129 16.67 5.09 10.28
C PHE A 129 17.58 5.11 11.51
N ASN A 130 17.61 4.02 12.28
CA ASN A 130 18.46 3.84 13.45
C ASN A 130 19.03 2.41 13.54
N ASP A 131 19.95 2.19 14.49
CA ASP A 131 20.64 0.91 14.67
C ASP A 131 19.68 -0.25 15.00
N ALA A 132 18.60 0.02 15.74
CA ALA A 132 17.64 -1.02 16.12
C ALA A 132 16.89 -1.58 14.91
N GLN A 133 16.69 -0.78 13.86
CA GLN A 133 15.98 -1.18 12.64
C GLN A 133 16.83 -1.96 11.65
N GLN A 134 18.16 -2.00 11.81
CA GLN A 134 19.06 -2.63 10.83
C GLN A 134 18.78 -4.12 10.63
N ALA A 135 18.31 -4.81 11.69
CA ALA A 135 17.99 -6.23 11.64
C ALA A 135 16.55 -6.54 11.22
N TRP A 136 15.65 -5.55 11.16
CA TRP A 136 14.20 -5.79 10.99
C TRP A 136 13.84 -6.42 9.63
N HIS A 137 14.64 -6.16 8.59
CA HIS A 137 14.51 -6.86 7.31
C HIS A 137 14.73 -8.36 7.48
N GLU A 138 15.88 -8.75 8.02
CA GLU A 138 16.28 -10.16 8.14
C GLU A 138 15.45 -10.91 9.18
N GLU A 139 15.05 -10.25 10.26
CA GLU A 139 14.31 -10.86 11.35
C GLU A 139 12.81 -11.06 11.05
N ASP A 140 12.20 -10.27 10.17
CA ASP A 140 10.75 -10.34 9.94
C ASP A 140 10.27 -9.82 8.56
N LEU A 141 10.66 -8.60 8.16
CA LEU A 141 10.04 -7.95 6.99
C LEU A 141 10.30 -8.71 5.68
N ASN A 142 11.46 -9.33 5.49
CA ASN A 142 11.76 -10.10 4.29
C ASN A 142 10.78 -11.27 4.09
N GLU A 143 10.32 -11.90 5.16
CA GLU A 143 9.31 -12.96 5.07
C GLU A 143 7.93 -12.41 4.68
N LYS A 144 7.58 -11.21 5.15
CA LYS A 144 6.34 -10.52 4.77
C LYS A 144 6.36 -10.08 3.30
N ILE A 145 7.50 -9.56 2.83
CA ILE A 145 7.71 -9.25 1.41
C ILE A 145 7.58 -10.52 0.57
N ALA A 146 8.22 -11.63 0.97
CA ALA A 146 8.13 -12.91 0.27
C ALA A 146 6.67 -13.41 0.19
N ALA A 147 5.90 -13.28 1.26
CA ALA A 147 4.47 -13.63 1.28
C ALA A 147 3.66 -12.79 0.27
N VAL A 148 3.88 -11.48 0.19
CA VAL A 148 3.22 -10.61 -0.80
C VAL A 148 3.51 -11.09 -2.23
N HIS A 149 4.76 -11.39 -2.55
CA HIS A 149 5.15 -11.91 -3.85
C HIS A 149 4.59 -13.29 -4.16
N HIS A 150 4.56 -14.18 -3.17
CA HIS A 150 4.01 -15.51 -3.33
C HIS A 150 2.52 -15.45 -3.66
N VAL A 151 1.75 -14.67 -2.90
CA VAL A 151 0.31 -14.46 -3.15
C VAL A 151 0.08 -13.77 -4.50
N ALA A 152 0.88 -12.76 -4.85
CA ALA A 152 0.79 -12.11 -6.16
C ALA A 152 1.00 -13.11 -7.31
N SER A 153 2.04 -13.96 -7.20
CA SER A 153 2.34 -14.97 -8.21
C SER A 153 1.21 -16.00 -8.33
N LYS A 154 0.70 -16.48 -7.19
CA LYS A 154 -0.41 -17.44 -7.10
C LYS A 154 -1.66 -16.96 -7.83
N HIS A 155 -1.97 -15.67 -7.73
CA HIS A 155 -3.18 -15.07 -8.32
C HIS A 155 -2.93 -14.24 -9.58
N HIS A 156 -1.71 -14.26 -10.11
CA HIS A 156 -1.28 -13.49 -11.29
C HIS A 156 -1.54 -11.96 -11.16
N LEU A 157 -1.21 -11.40 -9.99
CA LEU A 157 -1.39 -9.99 -9.68
C LEU A 157 -0.12 -9.18 -9.93
N ASP A 158 -0.29 -7.89 -10.20
CA ASP A 158 0.84 -6.98 -10.33
C ASP A 158 1.40 -6.59 -8.95
N VAL A 159 2.72 -6.42 -8.88
CA VAL A 159 3.43 -5.92 -7.69
C VAL A 159 4.26 -4.70 -8.07
N ILE A 160 4.24 -3.67 -7.22
CA ILE A 160 5.20 -2.57 -7.25
C ILE A 160 6.17 -2.78 -6.09
N GLU A 161 7.43 -3.06 -6.43
CA GLU A 161 8.50 -3.45 -5.51
C GLU A 161 9.10 -2.24 -4.77
N LEU A 162 8.33 -1.69 -3.83
CA LEU A 162 8.70 -0.47 -3.10
C LEU A 162 9.95 -0.62 -2.24
N ASP A 163 10.26 -1.80 -1.67
CA ASP A 163 11.37 -1.95 -0.74
C ASP A 163 12.73 -1.70 -1.42
N GLY A 164 12.91 -2.24 -2.62
CA GLY A 164 14.07 -1.93 -3.46
C GLY A 164 14.14 -0.44 -3.86
N LEU A 165 13.01 0.15 -4.22
CA LEU A 165 12.95 1.55 -4.68
C LEU A 165 13.23 2.54 -3.56
N PHE A 166 12.72 2.31 -2.36
CA PHE A 166 12.96 3.16 -1.19
C PHE A 166 14.42 3.09 -0.74
N ARG A 167 15.05 1.91 -0.72
CA ARG A 167 16.50 1.78 -0.48
C ARG A 167 17.33 2.53 -1.51
N ALA A 168 16.94 2.49 -2.79
CA ALA A 168 17.62 3.23 -3.84
C ALA A 168 17.48 4.75 -3.67
N LEU A 169 16.30 5.23 -3.29
CA LEU A 169 16.05 6.64 -2.98
C LEU A 169 16.90 7.09 -1.79
N ALA A 170 16.92 6.32 -0.70
CA ALA A 170 17.70 6.60 0.49
C ALA A 170 19.21 6.60 0.20
N THR A 171 19.70 5.69 -0.64
CA THR A 171 21.13 5.66 -1.05
C THR A 171 21.54 6.94 -1.79
N ARG A 172 20.64 7.52 -2.61
CA ARG A 172 20.93 8.72 -3.41
C ARG A 172 20.73 10.03 -2.64
N GLY A 173 19.76 10.05 -1.73
CA GLY A 173 19.29 11.28 -1.09
C GLY A 173 19.44 11.33 0.44
N GLY A 174 19.80 10.22 1.07
CA GLY A 174 19.72 10.03 2.52
C GLY A 174 18.35 9.54 2.97
N VAL A 175 18.31 8.87 4.12
CA VAL A 175 17.10 8.25 4.69
C VAL A 175 15.97 9.25 4.85
N LEU A 176 16.26 10.45 5.38
CA LEU A 176 15.25 11.49 5.64
C LEU A 176 14.59 12.06 4.38
N ARG A 177 15.14 11.82 3.19
CA ARG A 177 14.45 12.13 1.94
C ARG A 177 13.45 11.05 1.56
N ALA A 178 13.73 9.80 1.89
CA ALA A 178 12.84 8.68 1.62
C ALA A 178 11.72 8.57 2.68
N THR A 179 12.09 8.63 3.96
CA THR A 179 11.22 8.34 5.10
C THR A 179 11.51 9.24 6.28
N GLU A 180 10.52 9.52 7.13
CA GLU A 180 10.68 10.31 8.35
C GLU A 180 11.28 9.50 9.50
N ASP A 181 10.93 8.21 9.62
CA ASP A 181 11.32 7.32 10.73
C ASP A 181 11.74 5.91 10.28
N GLY A 182 11.96 5.75 8.98
CA GLY A 182 12.26 4.49 8.31
C GLY A 182 11.04 3.74 7.78
N VAL A 183 9.82 4.16 8.17
CA VAL A 183 8.55 3.56 7.75
C VAL A 183 7.68 4.57 7.02
N HIS A 184 7.38 5.71 7.64
CA HIS A 184 6.51 6.72 7.08
C HIS A 184 7.24 7.51 5.99
N PRO A 185 6.75 7.55 4.74
CA PRO A 185 7.42 8.29 3.67
C PRO A 185 7.51 9.78 3.96
N ALA A 186 8.66 10.36 3.64
CA ALA A 186 8.78 11.81 3.50
C ALA A 186 8.17 12.25 2.15
N ALA A 187 8.25 13.55 1.85
CA ALA A 187 7.67 14.11 0.62
C ALA A 187 8.16 13.41 -0.67
N ASP A 188 9.46 13.13 -0.80
CA ASP A 188 10.00 12.44 -1.99
C ASP A 188 9.58 10.97 -2.01
N GLY A 189 9.47 10.30 -0.85
CA GLY A 189 8.98 8.93 -0.75
C GLY A 189 7.51 8.80 -1.17
N HIS A 190 6.64 9.71 -0.73
CA HIS A 190 5.26 9.75 -1.20
C HIS A 190 5.16 10.04 -2.70
N GLN A 191 6.04 10.90 -3.24
CA GLN A 191 6.09 11.13 -4.69
C GLN A 191 6.54 9.87 -5.44
N LEU A 192 7.55 9.15 -4.94
CA LEU A 192 8.04 7.90 -5.53
C LEU A 192 6.90 6.87 -5.65
N ILE A 193 6.13 6.65 -4.58
CA ILE A 193 4.98 5.71 -4.63
C ILE A 193 3.98 6.16 -5.69
N ALA A 194 3.62 7.44 -5.71
CA ALA A 194 2.65 7.98 -6.66
C ALA A 194 3.13 7.83 -8.13
N ASP A 195 4.40 8.12 -8.40
CA ASP A 195 4.99 7.98 -9.74
C ASP A 195 4.97 6.54 -10.22
N GLN A 196 5.32 5.57 -9.35
CA GLN A 196 5.29 4.15 -9.71
C GLN A 196 3.87 3.66 -9.98
N TRP A 197 2.91 4.06 -9.14
CA TRP A 197 1.52 3.68 -9.32
C TRP A 197 0.94 4.28 -10.62
N VAL A 198 1.19 5.57 -10.90
CA VAL A 198 0.75 6.22 -12.14
C VAL A 198 1.40 5.59 -13.37
N ALA A 199 2.69 5.27 -13.30
CA ALA A 199 3.39 4.57 -14.38
C ALA A 199 2.79 3.18 -14.63
N TRP A 200 2.46 2.44 -13.57
CA TRP A 200 1.74 1.17 -13.67
C TRP A 200 0.35 1.36 -14.29
N ALA A 201 -0.44 2.33 -13.81
CA ALA A 201 -1.80 2.58 -14.30
C ALA A 201 -1.81 2.95 -15.79
N ARG A 202 -0.82 3.72 -16.28
CA ARG A 202 -0.64 4.00 -17.71
C ARG A 202 -0.35 2.74 -18.51
N ARG A 203 0.52 1.84 -18.04
CA ARG A 203 0.80 0.55 -18.72
C ARG A 203 -0.45 -0.33 -18.79
N GLN A 204 -1.34 -0.22 -17.81
CA GLN A 204 -2.63 -0.92 -17.79
C GLN A 204 -3.73 -0.22 -18.61
N ASN A 205 -3.43 0.90 -19.28
CA ASN A 205 -4.41 1.74 -19.99
C ASN A 205 -5.58 2.18 -19.09
N LEU A 206 -5.33 2.39 -17.79
CA LEU A 206 -6.33 2.91 -16.83
C LEU A 206 -6.47 4.43 -16.92
N ILE A 207 -5.40 5.11 -17.32
CA ILE A 207 -5.28 6.57 -17.42
C ILE A 207 -4.44 6.90 -18.66
N THR A 208 -4.63 8.12 -19.20
CA THR A 208 -3.90 8.62 -20.39
C THR A 208 -2.55 9.24 -20.02
#